data_AF-A0A9E2UAT5-F1
#
_entry.id   AF-A0A9E2UAT5-F1
#
_cell.length_a   1.000
_cell.length_b   1.000
_cell.length_c   1.000
_cell.angle_alpha   90.00
_cell.angle_beta   90.00
_cell.angle_gamma   90.00
#
_symmetry.space_group_name_H-M   'P 1'
#
loop_
_entity.id
_entity.type
_entity.pdbx_description
1 polymer ?
#
loop_
_entity_poly.entity_id
_entity_poly.type
_entity_poly.pdbx_seq_one_letter_code
_entity_poly.pdbx_strand_id
1 'polypeptide(L)'
;MNETFRRLGALAVTATMQASLVGPVLAQGTPPRPSVGGPPPQYAAPGPEPSATPAVGPESVAESELPVLYVTGVEVLRTSADPRLDIVRVTGLASSQGWSAPELVPTFAGKPLDDVLDLQLIATSPLQSQAADGFVPIGAVFTLEQDHPFKGVRVRASENTIEVKPIPGLKQADITVDSCKDCIGKKFAERGQAPGGQAGVVRQEDLPKVLRWIVPSRGIRGITHNPNRLNLILGDDNTIVQAYWE
;
A
#
# COMPACT_ATOMS: atom_id res chain seq x y z
N MET A 1 -32.25 -19.01 -39.90
CA MET A 1 -30.84 -19.21 -40.29
C MET A 1 -30.10 -19.59 -39.01
N ASN A 2 -30.10 -20.87 -38.66
CA ASN A 2 -29.01 -21.86 -38.86
C ASN A 2 -27.68 -21.34 -38.29
N GLU A 3 -27.27 -21.88 -37.13
CA GLU A 3 -26.16 -22.86 -36.98
C GLU A 3 -24.79 -22.24 -37.33
N THR A 4 -23.69 -22.40 -36.59
CA THR A 4 -23.19 -23.64 -35.98
C THR A 4 -22.05 -23.32 -35.00
N PHE A 5 -21.97 -24.15 -33.97
CA PHE A 5 -20.87 -24.32 -33.02
C PHE A 5 -19.60 -24.98 -33.64
N ARG A 6 -18.50 -24.95 -32.85
CA ARG A 6 -17.22 -25.74 -32.92
C ARG A 6 -16.06 -24.99 -33.61
N ARG A 7 -14.78 -25.06 -33.18
CA ARG A 7 -13.96 -26.06 -32.46
C ARG A 7 -12.89 -25.31 -31.63
N LEU A 8 -12.58 -25.68 -30.37
CA LEU A 8 -11.63 -26.72 -29.95
C LEU A 8 -10.22 -26.58 -30.56
N GLY A 9 -9.25 -26.21 -29.71
CA GLY A 9 -7.82 -26.27 -29.96
C GLY A 9 -7.06 -26.31 -28.63
N ALA A 10 -6.99 -27.49 -28.03
CA ALA A 10 -6.12 -27.79 -26.90
C ALA A 10 -4.70 -28.05 -27.43
N LEU A 11 -3.69 -27.44 -26.81
CA LEU A 11 -2.29 -27.81 -26.99
C LEU A 11 -1.62 -27.86 -25.62
N ALA A 12 -1.42 -29.10 -25.18
CA ALA A 12 -0.60 -29.46 -24.05
C ALA A 12 0.87 -29.34 -24.45
N VAL A 13 1.70 -28.71 -23.63
CA VAL A 13 3.16 -28.82 -23.70
C VAL A 13 3.69 -29.14 -22.30
N THR A 14 3.96 -30.44 -22.17
CA THR A 14 4.96 -31.12 -21.35
C THR A 14 5.80 -30.32 -20.35
N ALA A 15 5.70 -30.75 -19.09
CA ALA A 15 6.64 -30.51 -18.01
C ALA A 15 8.05 -31.04 -18.34
N THR A 16 9.07 -30.25 -18.00
CA THR A 16 10.42 -30.77 -17.70
C THR A 16 10.88 -30.15 -16.38
N MET A 17 10.93 -30.99 -15.35
CA MET A 17 11.62 -30.70 -14.09
C MET A 17 13.12 -30.81 -14.33
N GLN A 18 13.88 -29.77 -13.99
CA GLN A 18 15.31 -29.90 -13.74
C GLN A 18 15.59 -29.50 -12.30
N ALA A 19 15.73 -30.52 -11.46
CA ALA A 19 16.27 -30.41 -10.11
C ALA A 19 17.78 -30.13 -10.22
N SER A 20 18.19 -28.95 -9.76
CA SER A 20 19.60 -28.64 -9.52
C SER A 20 19.83 -28.64 -8.02
N LEU A 21 20.42 -29.73 -7.53
CA LEU A 21 20.97 -29.83 -6.17
C LEU A 21 22.30 -29.07 -6.14
N VAL A 22 22.36 -27.95 -5.43
CA VAL A 22 23.62 -27.29 -5.05
C VAL A 22 23.65 -27.21 -3.53
N GLY A 23 24.64 -27.87 -2.95
CA GLY A 23 24.74 -28.17 -1.53
C GLY A 23 25.06 -26.96 -0.63
N PRO A 24 24.83 -27.09 0.68
CA PRO A 24 25.15 -26.06 1.64
C PRO A 24 26.65 -26.06 1.96
N VAL A 25 27.32 -24.93 1.68
CA VAL A 25 28.63 -24.61 2.24
C VAL A 25 28.44 -24.17 3.69
N LEU A 26 28.98 -24.94 4.63
CA LEU A 26 29.10 -24.56 6.02
C LEU A 26 30.22 -23.52 6.16
N ALA A 27 29.85 -22.25 6.39
CA ALA A 27 30.80 -21.23 6.80
C ALA A 27 31.24 -21.49 8.25
N GLN A 28 32.51 -21.87 8.42
CA GLN A 28 33.14 -22.07 9.71
C GLN A 28 33.33 -20.73 10.41
N GLY A 29 32.76 -20.59 11.62
CA GLY A 29 32.95 -19.44 12.49
C GLY A 29 34.38 -19.39 13.02
N THR A 30 35.04 -18.25 12.83
CA THR A 30 36.32 -17.93 13.45
C THR A 30 36.07 -17.52 14.91
N PRO A 31 36.73 -18.14 15.92
CA PRO A 31 36.62 -17.68 17.30
C PRO A 31 37.44 -16.39 17.51
N PRO A 32 36.93 -15.39 18.25
CA PRO A 32 37.74 -14.25 18.64
C PRO A 32 38.81 -14.64 19.67
N ARG A 33 40.02 -14.15 19.42
CA ARG A 33 41.23 -14.31 20.23
C ARG A 33 41.09 -13.51 21.55
N PRO A 34 41.50 -14.02 22.72
CA PRO A 34 41.46 -13.26 23.96
C PRO A 34 42.54 -12.16 23.96
N SER A 35 42.13 -10.93 24.24
CA SER A 35 43.04 -9.80 24.47
C SER A 35 43.59 -9.87 25.90
N VAL A 36 44.91 -9.93 26.01
CA VAL A 36 45.68 -9.84 27.25
C VAL A 36 46.17 -8.39 27.39
N GLY A 37 45.89 -7.75 28.52
CA GLY A 37 46.58 -6.51 28.92
C GLY A 37 45.72 -5.51 29.68
N GLY A 38 45.47 -5.78 30.97
CA GLY A 38 45.04 -4.76 31.93
C GLY A 38 46.24 -4.21 32.72
N PRO A 39 46.31 -2.90 33.01
CA PRO A 39 47.16 -2.34 34.07
C PRO A 39 46.49 -2.48 35.47
N PRO A 40 47.28 -2.44 36.57
CA PRO A 40 46.92 -3.00 37.88
C PRO A 40 45.88 -2.18 38.68
N PRO A 41 45.24 -2.78 39.71
CA PRO A 41 44.11 -2.18 40.41
C PRO A 41 44.57 -1.04 41.34
N GLN A 42 43.95 0.13 41.20
CA GLN A 42 43.98 1.20 42.19
C GLN A 42 42.73 1.13 43.07
N TYR A 43 42.95 1.27 44.38
CA TYR A 43 41.96 1.18 45.45
C TYR A 43 40.83 2.20 45.28
N ALA A 44 39.61 1.74 45.57
CA ALA A 44 38.36 2.48 45.48
C ALA A 44 38.32 3.72 46.39
N ALA A 45 37.83 4.83 45.83
CA ALA A 45 37.20 5.92 46.56
C ALA A 45 35.72 5.98 46.13
N PRO A 46 34.75 6.17 47.04
CA PRO A 46 33.34 6.22 46.69
C PRO A 46 33.02 7.58 46.07
N GLY A 47 33.00 7.64 44.74
CA GLY A 47 32.45 8.75 43.95
C GLY A 47 31.09 8.34 43.36
N PRO A 48 30.16 9.29 43.17
CA PRO A 48 28.81 8.99 42.70
C PRO A 48 28.85 8.35 41.31
N GLU A 49 28.02 7.31 41.12
CA GLU A 49 27.87 6.57 39.87
C GLU A 49 27.67 7.52 38.68
N PRO A 50 28.44 7.39 37.58
CA PRO A 50 28.04 7.99 36.32
C PRO A 50 26.84 7.21 35.80
N SER A 51 25.66 7.85 35.82
CA SER A 51 24.48 7.35 35.14
C SER A 51 24.81 7.15 33.66
N ALA A 52 24.96 5.89 33.24
CA ALA A 52 25.05 5.52 31.84
C ALA A 52 23.71 5.84 31.18
N THR A 53 23.63 7.00 30.53
CA THR A 53 22.55 7.29 29.59
C THR A 53 22.69 6.28 28.45
N PRO A 54 21.68 5.48 28.11
CA PRO A 54 21.75 4.64 26.93
C PRO A 54 21.93 5.55 25.72
N ALA A 55 22.96 5.29 24.92
CA ALA A 55 23.11 5.93 23.63
C ALA A 55 21.86 5.62 22.81
N VAL A 56 21.06 6.66 22.52
CA VAL A 56 19.96 6.58 21.55
C VAL A 56 20.63 6.26 20.21
N GLY A 57 20.52 5.02 19.77
CA GLY A 57 20.86 4.64 18.40
C GLY A 57 20.04 5.47 17.41
N PRO A 58 20.44 5.54 16.13
CA PRO A 58 19.68 6.29 15.14
C PRO A 58 18.22 5.84 15.22
N GLU A 59 17.33 6.80 15.48
CA GLU A 59 15.89 6.58 15.54
C GLU A 59 15.49 5.80 14.28
N SER A 60 15.00 4.57 14.46
CA SER A 60 14.37 3.84 13.38
C SER A 60 13.24 4.73 12.87
N VAL A 61 13.34 5.20 11.63
CA VAL A 61 12.26 5.96 10.99
C VAL A 61 11.02 5.09 11.11
N ALA A 62 10.06 5.51 11.93
CA ALA A 62 8.89 4.71 12.21
C ALA A 62 8.14 4.50 10.88
N GLU A 63 7.99 3.24 10.50
CA GLU A 63 7.12 2.84 9.40
C GLU A 63 5.69 3.32 9.74
N SER A 64 5.11 4.11 8.85
CA SER A 64 3.78 4.68 9.08
C SER A 64 2.73 3.81 8.42
N GLU A 65 1.79 3.31 9.22
CA GLU A 65 0.57 2.71 8.70
C GLU A 65 -0.39 3.81 8.26
N LEU A 66 -0.79 3.78 7.00
CA LEU A 66 -1.66 4.79 6.40
C LEU A 66 -2.77 4.14 5.59
N PRO A 67 -3.92 4.82 5.40
CA PRO A 67 -4.97 4.32 4.54
C PRO A 67 -4.45 4.08 3.13
N VAL A 68 -4.76 2.91 2.56
CA VAL A 68 -4.51 2.61 1.15
C VAL A 68 -5.30 3.58 0.28
N LEU A 69 -4.79 3.91 -0.92
CA LEU A 69 -5.39 4.94 -1.77
C LEU A 69 -6.85 4.64 -2.14
N TYR A 70 -7.12 3.47 -2.70
CA TYR A 70 -8.48 3.03 -3.07
C TYR A 70 -8.80 1.63 -2.56
N VAL A 71 -10.09 1.41 -2.25
CA VAL A 71 -10.68 0.08 -2.17
C VAL A 71 -11.40 -0.23 -3.49
N THR A 72 -11.18 -1.42 -4.06
CA THR A 72 -11.75 -1.85 -5.34
C THR A 72 -12.74 -2.99 -5.20
N GLY A 73 -12.66 -3.76 -4.10
CA GLY A 73 -13.56 -4.88 -3.86
C GLY A 73 -13.69 -5.21 -2.39
N VAL A 74 -14.90 -5.52 -1.95
CA VAL A 74 -15.20 -6.04 -0.63
C VAL A 74 -16.10 -7.26 -0.81
N GLU A 75 -15.62 -8.40 -0.32
CA GLU A 75 -16.27 -9.69 -0.36
C GLU A 75 -16.43 -10.18 1.08
N VAL A 76 -17.63 -10.59 1.47
CA VAL A 76 -17.89 -11.23 2.76
C VAL A 76 -18.34 -12.65 2.50
N LEU A 77 -17.53 -13.61 2.94
CA LEU A 77 -17.72 -15.04 2.75
C LEU A 77 -18.15 -15.67 4.07
N ARG A 78 -19.01 -16.69 4.01
CA ARG A 78 -19.34 -17.51 5.18
C ARG A 78 -18.73 -18.91 5.04
N THR A 79 -17.98 -19.35 6.05
CA THR A 79 -17.46 -20.73 6.07
C THR A 79 -18.60 -21.75 6.18
N SER A 80 -18.38 -22.93 5.61
CA SER A 80 -19.36 -24.03 5.63
C SER A 80 -19.24 -24.95 6.84
N ALA A 81 -18.07 -24.99 7.47
CA ALA A 81 -17.79 -25.80 8.65
C ALA A 81 -18.22 -25.06 9.94
N ASP A 82 -18.64 -25.84 10.95
CA ASP A 82 -18.94 -25.30 12.27
C ASP A 82 -17.66 -25.13 13.12
N PRO A 83 -17.49 -24.01 13.85
CA PRO A 83 -18.40 -22.85 13.85
C PRO A 83 -18.31 -22.05 12.55
N ARG A 84 -19.47 -21.62 12.04
CA ARG A 84 -19.54 -20.77 10.84
C ARG A 84 -18.96 -19.40 11.17
N LEU A 85 -17.99 -18.98 10.38
CA LEU A 85 -17.31 -17.70 10.48
C LEU A 85 -17.58 -16.89 9.23
N ASP A 86 -17.76 -15.59 9.41
CA ASP A 86 -17.78 -14.64 8.31
C ASP A 86 -16.38 -14.03 8.12
N ILE A 87 -15.93 -13.98 6.87
CA ILE A 87 -14.59 -13.54 6.49
C ILE A 87 -14.76 -12.40 5.48
N VAL A 88 -14.26 -11.23 5.85
CA VAL A 88 -14.15 -10.06 4.94
C VAL A 88 -12.85 -10.17 4.18
N ARG A 89 -12.91 -10.24 2.86
CA ARG A 89 -11.77 -10.13 1.96
C ARG A 89 -11.88 -8.82 1.18
N VAL A 90 -10.79 -8.06 1.17
CA VAL A 90 -10.74 -6.75 0.54
C VAL A 90 -9.63 -6.70 -0.49
N THR A 91 -9.92 -6.10 -1.63
CA THR A 91 -8.93 -5.69 -2.63
C THR A 91 -8.92 -4.18 -2.76
N GLY A 92 -7.75 -3.61 -3.00
CA GLY A 92 -7.53 -2.19 -3.16
C GLY A 92 -6.38 -1.90 -4.10
N LEU A 93 -6.08 -0.61 -4.21
CA LEU A 93 -4.97 -0.07 -4.98
C LEU A 93 -4.17 0.87 -4.08
N ALA A 94 -2.90 0.56 -3.89
CA ALA A 94 -1.91 1.46 -3.33
C ALA A 94 -1.41 2.44 -4.40
N SER A 95 -0.91 3.59 -3.94
CA SER A 95 -0.47 4.67 -4.83
C SER A 95 0.72 4.26 -5.70
N SER A 96 1.64 3.47 -5.14
CA SER A 96 2.93 3.15 -5.75
C SER A 96 3.47 1.80 -5.26
N GLN A 97 4.66 1.44 -5.74
CA GLN A 97 5.43 0.31 -5.22
C GLN A 97 5.90 0.55 -3.78
N GLY A 98 6.23 -0.51 -3.05
CA GLY A 98 6.82 -0.40 -1.71
C GLY A 98 5.83 -0.31 -0.55
N TRP A 99 4.53 -0.17 -0.82
CA TRP A 99 3.51 -0.41 0.20
C TRP A 99 3.50 -1.88 0.62
N SER A 100 3.34 -2.15 1.91
CA SER A 100 3.42 -3.51 2.46
C SER A 100 2.49 -3.70 3.67
N ALA A 101 2.44 -4.93 4.19
CA ALA A 101 1.67 -5.29 5.39
C ALA A 101 0.23 -4.74 5.41
N PRO A 102 -0.62 -5.07 4.43
CA PRO A 102 -2.00 -4.59 4.42
C PRO A 102 -2.83 -5.23 5.52
N GLU A 103 -3.62 -4.40 6.20
CA GLU A 103 -4.51 -4.82 7.28
C GLU A 103 -5.88 -4.13 7.17
N LEU A 104 -6.89 -4.78 7.74
CA LEU A 104 -8.20 -4.20 7.96
C LEU A 104 -8.37 -3.93 9.45
N VAL A 105 -8.44 -2.65 9.81
CA VAL A 105 -8.61 -2.24 11.21
C VAL A 105 -10.03 -1.70 11.44
N PRO A 106 -10.72 -2.09 12.52
CA PRO A 106 -11.96 -1.44 12.91
C PRO A 106 -11.74 0.04 13.23
N THR A 107 -12.53 0.91 12.60
CA THR A 107 -12.49 2.36 12.87
C THR A 107 -13.09 2.74 14.21
N PHE A 108 -13.90 1.84 14.79
CA PHE A 108 -14.55 2.02 16.08
C PHE A 108 -14.67 0.68 16.80
N ALA A 109 -14.46 0.70 18.11
CA ALA A 109 -14.65 -0.46 18.98
C ALA A 109 -16.08 -0.47 19.54
N GLY A 110 -16.85 -1.51 19.24
CA GLY A 110 -18.22 -1.70 19.72
C GLY A 110 -19.23 -1.85 18.59
N LYS A 111 -20.53 -1.70 18.92
CA LYS A 111 -21.64 -1.87 17.97
C LYS A 111 -22.11 -0.51 17.42
N PRO A 112 -21.97 -0.24 16.11
CA PRO A 112 -22.49 0.96 15.48
C PRO A 112 -24.02 1.01 15.42
N LEU A 113 -24.60 2.22 15.37
CA LEU A 113 -26.05 2.44 15.33
C LEU A 113 -26.73 1.89 14.07
N ASP A 114 -26.01 1.81 12.96
CA ASP A 114 -26.50 1.29 11.67
C ASP A 114 -26.27 -0.23 11.52
N ASP A 115 -25.76 -0.91 12.56
CA ASP A 115 -25.39 -2.33 12.55
C ASP A 115 -24.34 -2.70 11.46
N VAL A 116 -23.56 -1.75 10.95
CA VAL A 116 -22.53 -1.99 9.91
C VAL A 116 -21.13 -1.92 10.51
N LEU A 117 -20.33 -2.98 10.38
CA LEU A 117 -18.92 -2.97 10.78
C LEU A 117 -18.13 -2.03 9.86
N ASP A 118 -17.49 -1.00 10.41
CA ASP A 118 -16.72 -0.01 9.65
C ASP A 118 -15.21 -0.27 9.81
N LEU A 119 -14.59 -0.79 8.74
CA LEU A 119 -13.18 -1.13 8.64
C LEU A 119 -12.43 -0.09 7.80
N GLN A 120 -11.15 0.11 8.09
CA GLN A 120 -10.23 0.85 7.24
C GLN A 120 -9.18 -0.09 6.66
N LEU A 121 -8.98 -0.02 5.34
CA LEU A 121 -7.86 -0.69 4.69
C LEU A 121 -6.62 0.19 4.85
N ILE A 122 -5.69 -0.26 5.68
CA ILE A 122 -4.41 0.39 5.93
C ILE A 122 -3.26 -0.49 5.43
N ALA A 123 -2.09 0.12 5.26
CA ALA A 123 -0.86 -0.57 4.93
C ALA A 123 0.34 0.28 5.37
N THR A 124 1.49 -0.36 5.51
CA THR A 124 2.75 0.34 5.73
C THR A 124 3.17 1.07 4.46
N SER A 125 3.39 2.39 4.56
CA SER A 125 3.79 3.22 3.42
C SER A 125 5.31 3.12 3.14
N PRO A 126 5.75 3.31 1.89
CA PRO A 126 7.16 3.42 1.59
C PRO A 126 7.81 4.63 2.30
N LEU A 127 9.08 4.49 2.69
CA LEU A 127 9.83 5.55 3.39
C LEU A 127 10.33 6.68 2.48
N GLN A 128 10.33 6.44 1.16
CA GLN A 128 10.85 7.35 0.15
C GLN A 128 9.81 7.53 -0.96
N SER A 129 9.88 8.68 -1.62
CA SER A 129 9.11 8.94 -2.82
C SER A 129 9.32 7.86 -3.87
N GLN A 130 8.25 7.50 -4.56
CA GLN A 130 8.22 6.45 -5.56
C GLN A 130 7.89 7.04 -6.93
N ALA A 131 8.47 6.49 -8.00
CA ALA A 131 8.05 6.85 -9.35
C ALA A 131 6.55 6.55 -9.54
N ALA A 132 5.88 7.36 -10.35
CA ALA A 132 4.48 7.13 -10.67
C ALA A 132 4.31 6.00 -11.70
N ASP A 133 4.71 4.77 -11.38
CA ASP A 133 4.72 3.62 -12.33
C ASP A 133 3.37 2.90 -12.48
N GLY A 134 2.32 3.47 -11.88
CA GLY A 134 0.98 2.90 -11.83
C GLY A 134 0.56 2.51 -10.42
N PHE A 135 -0.75 2.34 -10.24
CA PHE A 135 -1.30 1.81 -9.00
C PHE A 135 -0.90 0.35 -8.80
N VAL A 136 -0.73 -0.04 -7.53
CA VAL A 136 -0.32 -1.40 -7.16
C VAL A 136 -1.46 -2.12 -6.44
N PRO A 137 -1.90 -3.31 -6.90
CA PRO A 137 -2.90 -4.08 -6.19
C PRO A 137 -2.44 -4.47 -4.78
N ILE A 138 -3.34 -4.33 -3.81
CA ILE A 138 -3.10 -4.73 -2.42
C ILE A 138 -4.38 -5.33 -1.83
N GLY A 139 -4.28 -6.20 -0.85
CA GLY A 139 -5.46 -6.83 -0.26
C GLY A 139 -5.21 -7.36 1.14
N ALA A 140 -6.29 -7.43 1.92
CA ALA A 140 -6.28 -7.86 3.31
C ALA A 140 -7.54 -8.70 3.61
N VAL A 141 -7.49 -9.42 4.71
CA VAL A 141 -8.58 -10.26 5.19
C VAL A 141 -8.84 -9.97 6.67
N PHE A 142 -10.11 -9.95 7.05
CA PHE A 142 -10.56 -9.78 8.43
C PHE A 142 -11.59 -10.86 8.76
N THR A 143 -11.37 -11.59 9.84
CA THR A 143 -12.32 -12.61 10.31
C THR A 143 -13.22 -11.99 11.37
N LEU A 144 -14.53 -12.08 11.19
CA LEU A 144 -15.47 -11.67 12.24
C LEU A 144 -15.57 -12.76 13.30
N GLU A 145 -15.79 -12.33 14.54
CA GLU A 145 -16.12 -13.24 15.64
C GLU A 145 -17.43 -13.99 15.34
N GLN A 146 -17.55 -15.18 15.93
CA GLN A 146 -18.77 -15.96 15.87
C GLN A 146 -19.94 -15.15 16.46
N ASP A 147 -21.12 -15.25 15.84
CA ASP A 147 -22.36 -14.60 16.31
C ASP A 147 -22.27 -13.07 16.42
N HIS A 148 -21.44 -12.45 15.58
CA HIS A 148 -21.31 -10.99 15.51
C HIS A 148 -22.66 -10.29 15.24
N PRO A 149 -22.87 -9.06 15.75
CA PRO A 149 -24.15 -8.36 15.61
C PRO A 149 -24.33 -7.63 14.26
N PHE A 150 -23.30 -7.60 13.41
CA PHE A 150 -23.29 -6.79 12.20
C PHE A 150 -24.16 -7.37 11.09
N LYS A 151 -24.88 -6.49 10.40
CA LYS A 151 -25.70 -6.81 9.22
C LYS A 151 -24.94 -6.59 7.92
N GLY A 152 -23.95 -5.70 7.93
CA GLY A 152 -23.14 -5.36 6.77
C GLY A 152 -21.71 -4.96 7.16
N VAL A 153 -20.87 -4.76 6.14
CA VAL A 153 -19.49 -4.29 6.28
C VAL A 153 -19.26 -3.09 5.36
N ARG A 154 -18.64 -2.05 5.90
CA ARG A 154 -18.18 -0.87 5.19
C ARG A 154 -16.67 -0.80 5.30
N VAL A 155 -15.98 -0.64 4.17
CA VAL A 155 -14.53 -0.55 4.11
C VAL A 155 -14.14 0.79 3.52
N ARG A 156 -13.30 1.53 4.25
CA ARG A 156 -12.81 2.85 3.88
C ARG A 156 -11.36 2.77 3.43
N ALA A 157 -11.06 3.48 2.35
CA ALA A 157 -9.73 3.81 1.89
C ALA A 157 -9.54 5.33 1.97
N SER A 158 -8.38 5.83 1.54
CA SER A 158 -8.09 7.26 1.53
C SER A 158 -9.07 8.07 0.66
N GLU A 159 -9.46 7.54 -0.49
CA GLU A 159 -10.23 8.29 -1.49
C GLU A 159 -11.67 7.82 -1.70
N ASN A 160 -12.01 6.61 -1.25
CA ASN A 160 -13.34 6.04 -1.45
C ASN A 160 -13.76 5.07 -0.32
N THR A 161 -14.97 4.56 -0.45
CA THR A 161 -15.57 3.62 0.51
C THR A 161 -16.47 2.65 -0.25
N ILE A 162 -16.45 1.38 0.15
CA ILE A 162 -17.36 0.34 -0.36
C ILE A 162 -18.15 -0.23 0.81
N GLU A 163 -19.46 -0.36 0.65
CA GLU A 163 -20.36 -0.96 1.64
C GLU A 163 -21.10 -2.15 1.06
N VAL A 164 -21.02 -3.29 1.75
CA VAL A 164 -21.71 -4.55 1.47
C VAL A 164 -22.79 -4.74 2.56
N LYS A 165 -24.06 -4.67 2.15
CA LYS A 165 -25.20 -4.71 3.08
C LYS A 165 -25.71 -6.09 3.48
N PRO A 166 -25.72 -7.12 2.60
CA PRO A 166 -25.97 -8.48 3.09
C PRO A 166 -24.64 -9.16 3.44
N ILE A 167 -24.58 -9.84 4.58
CA ILE A 167 -23.53 -10.79 4.94
C ILE A 167 -24.12 -12.20 4.78
N PRO A 168 -23.57 -13.08 3.92
CA PRO A 168 -22.47 -12.84 2.98
C PRO A 168 -22.86 -11.96 1.77
N GLY A 169 -21.87 -11.39 1.07
CA GLY A 169 -22.12 -10.52 -0.09
C GLY A 169 -20.84 -10.02 -0.77
N LEU A 170 -20.96 -9.41 -1.95
CA LEU A 170 -19.84 -8.86 -2.73
C LEU A 170 -20.21 -7.50 -3.31
N LYS A 171 -19.26 -6.56 -3.30
CA LYS A 171 -19.36 -5.31 -4.06
C LYS A 171 -17.99 -4.88 -4.57
N GLN A 172 -17.96 -4.34 -5.78
CA GLN A 172 -16.76 -3.84 -6.44
C GLN A 172 -16.95 -2.38 -6.88
N ALA A 173 -15.84 -1.68 -7.08
CA ALA A 173 -15.81 -0.33 -7.63
C ALA A 173 -14.75 -0.24 -8.73
N ASP A 174 -15.12 0.41 -9.83
CA ASP A 174 -14.21 0.74 -10.91
C ASP A 174 -13.47 2.03 -10.60
N ILE A 175 -12.15 2.00 -10.66
CA ILE A 175 -11.29 3.17 -10.48
C ILE A 175 -10.87 3.65 -11.86
N THR A 176 -11.42 4.78 -12.30
CA THR A 176 -11.18 5.36 -13.63
C THR A 176 -10.16 6.48 -13.63
N VAL A 177 -9.54 6.74 -12.48
CA VAL A 177 -8.52 7.78 -12.30
C VAL A 177 -7.20 7.30 -12.89
N ASP A 178 -6.49 8.18 -13.59
CA ASP A 178 -5.16 7.92 -14.14
C ASP A 178 -4.10 7.93 -13.02
N SER A 179 -3.39 6.81 -12.89
CA SER A 179 -2.24 6.64 -11.99
C SER A 179 -1.01 7.46 -12.36
N CYS A 180 -1.04 8.09 -13.54
CA CYS A 180 0.01 8.90 -14.12
C CYS A 180 1.25 8.14 -14.62
N LYS A 181 1.11 6.82 -14.81
CA LYS A 181 2.13 5.93 -15.40
C LYS A 181 2.70 6.45 -16.71
N ASP A 182 1.82 6.94 -17.58
CA ASP A 182 2.18 7.38 -18.92
C ASP A 182 2.07 8.91 -19.07
N CYS A 183 2.22 9.66 -17.99
CA CYS A 183 2.07 11.13 -18.00
C CYS A 183 3.27 11.88 -18.57
N ILE A 184 4.49 11.37 -18.36
CA ILE A 184 5.72 12.11 -18.66
C ILE A 184 5.77 12.43 -20.17
N GLY A 185 6.09 13.68 -20.49
CA GLY A 185 6.10 14.21 -21.86
C GLY A 185 4.75 14.73 -22.37
N LYS A 186 3.64 14.50 -21.65
CA LYS A 186 2.33 15.09 -21.97
C LYS A 186 2.18 16.48 -21.37
N LYS A 187 1.25 17.28 -21.91
CA LYS A 187 0.86 18.59 -21.36
C LYS A 187 -0.10 18.41 -20.20
N PHE A 188 0.18 19.05 -19.07
CA PHE A 188 -0.80 19.17 -17.99
C PHE A 188 -1.81 20.28 -18.30
N ALA A 189 -3.09 19.97 -18.11
CA ALA A 189 -4.18 20.94 -18.19
C ALA A 189 -4.91 21.01 -16.84
N GLU A 190 -5.05 22.23 -16.31
CA GLU A 190 -5.86 22.43 -15.10
C GLU A 190 -7.34 22.20 -15.41
N ARG A 191 -8.14 22.04 -14.34
CA ARG A 191 -9.56 21.72 -14.45
C ARG A 191 -10.30 22.65 -15.42
N GLY A 192 -10.93 22.05 -16.43
CA GLY A 192 -11.76 22.76 -17.41
C GLY A 192 -10.98 23.44 -18.54
N GLN A 193 -9.65 23.29 -18.61
CA GLN A 193 -8.83 23.88 -19.67
C GLN A 193 -8.69 22.99 -20.91
N ALA A 194 -9.08 21.72 -20.84
CA ALA A 194 -9.03 20.80 -21.96
C ALA A 194 -10.25 19.83 -21.97
N PRO A 195 -10.75 19.44 -23.15
CA PRO A 195 -11.74 18.37 -23.29
C PRO A 195 -11.17 17.01 -22.90
N GLY A 196 -12.05 16.12 -22.45
CA GLY A 196 -11.67 14.75 -22.09
C GLY A 196 -11.17 13.92 -23.26
N GLY A 197 -10.13 13.11 -23.00
CA GLY A 197 -9.51 12.25 -24.00
C GLY A 197 -8.65 12.97 -25.03
N GLN A 198 -8.33 14.25 -24.82
CA GLN A 198 -7.43 14.98 -25.73
C GLN A 198 -6.04 14.32 -25.78
N ALA A 199 -5.58 13.96 -26.97
CA ALA A 199 -4.29 13.33 -27.18
C ALA A 199 -3.14 14.23 -26.69
N GLY A 200 -2.17 13.63 -25.98
CA GLY A 200 -1.00 14.35 -25.45
C GLY A 200 -1.29 15.28 -24.28
N VAL A 201 -2.51 15.27 -23.72
CA VAL A 201 -2.91 16.07 -22.57
C VAL A 201 -3.30 15.17 -21.40
N VAL A 202 -2.86 15.54 -20.20
CA VAL A 202 -3.28 14.97 -18.92
C VAL A 202 -4.07 16.05 -18.20
N ARG A 203 -5.34 15.78 -17.89
CA ARG A 203 -6.19 16.75 -17.21
C ARG A 203 -6.16 16.52 -15.71
N GLN A 204 -6.22 17.61 -14.96
CA GLN A 204 -6.30 17.56 -13.51
C GLN A 204 -7.48 16.71 -13.01
N GLU A 205 -8.64 16.75 -13.68
CA GLU A 205 -9.83 15.96 -13.32
C GLU A 205 -9.68 14.46 -13.52
N ASP A 206 -8.70 14.02 -14.32
CA ASP A 206 -8.43 12.61 -14.57
C ASP A 206 -7.44 12.03 -13.55
N LEU A 207 -6.83 12.86 -12.71
CA LEU A 207 -5.80 12.49 -11.73
C LEU A 207 -6.38 12.34 -10.31
N PRO A 208 -5.63 11.70 -9.39
CA PRO A 208 -6.02 11.58 -7.98
C PRO A 208 -6.30 12.94 -7.34
N LYS A 209 -7.25 13.01 -6.41
CA LYS A 209 -7.68 14.30 -5.81
C LYS A 209 -6.55 14.96 -5.04
N VAL A 210 -5.73 14.18 -4.34
CA VAL A 210 -4.53 14.67 -3.66
C VAL A 210 -3.40 14.81 -4.66
N LEU A 211 -3.43 15.92 -5.41
CA LEU A 211 -2.47 16.26 -6.44
C LEU A 211 -1.70 17.53 -6.06
N ARG A 212 -0.41 17.56 -6.37
CA ARG A 212 0.40 18.78 -6.39
C ARG A 212 1.12 18.89 -7.73
N TRP A 213 1.02 20.04 -8.39
CA TRP A 213 1.83 20.36 -9.57
C TRP A 213 2.74 21.55 -9.26
N ILE A 214 3.99 21.44 -9.69
CA ILE A 214 5.06 22.41 -9.40
C ILE A 214 5.57 22.93 -10.73
N VAL A 215 5.34 24.22 -10.97
CA VAL A 215 5.90 24.94 -12.13
C VAL A 215 7.33 25.38 -11.84
N PRO A 216 8.17 25.63 -12.87
CA PRO A 216 9.59 25.94 -12.68
C PRO A 216 9.88 27.15 -11.77
N SER A 217 8.96 28.13 -11.76
CA SER A 217 9.08 29.35 -10.98
C SER A 217 8.62 29.22 -9.52
N ARG A 218 8.17 28.03 -9.07
CA ARG A 218 7.53 27.84 -7.77
C ARG A 218 8.30 26.82 -6.92
N GLY A 219 8.65 27.20 -5.70
CA GLY A 219 9.16 26.28 -4.69
C GLY A 219 8.08 25.36 -4.09
N ILE A 220 8.50 24.29 -3.41
CA ILE A 220 7.60 23.36 -2.72
C ILE A 220 7.22 23.94 -1.35
N ARG A 221 5.92 24.04 -1.06
CA ARG A 221 5.40 24.49 0.24
C ARG A 221 4.77 23.32 0.99
N GLY A 222 4.99 23.27 2.31
CA GLY A 222 4.49 22.23 3.20
C GLY A 222 5.51 21.12 3.45
N ILE A 223 5.62 20.71 4.72
CA ILE A 223 6.59 19.69 5.19
C ILE A 223 5.94 18.33 5.42
N THR A 224 4.60 18.24 5.35
CA THR A 224 3.88 17.01 5.63
C THR A 224 3.94 16.08 4.43
N HIS A 225 4.72 15.02 4.57
CA HIS A 225 4.80 13.90 3.64
C HIS A 225 3.45 13.16 3.59
N ASN A 226 2.97 12.86 2.39
CA ASN A 226 1.76 12.07 2.16
C ASN A 226 2.00 11.10 0.98
N PRO A 227 2.17 9.80 1.24
CA PRO A 227 2.48 8.82 0.19
C PRO A 227 1.32 8.56 -0.79
N ASN A 228 0.12 9.09 -0.50
CA ASN A 228 -1.02 9.13 -1.41
C ASN A 228 -1.13 10.44 -2.20
N ARG A 229 -0.14 11.35 -2.11
CA ARG A 229 -0.09 12.57 -2.91
C ARG A 229 0.71 12.35 -4.19
N LEU A 230 0.04 12.49 -5.33
CA LEU A 230 0.71 12.54 -6.62
C LEU A 230 1.34 13.92 -6.81
N ASN A 231 2.61 13.96 -7.17
CA ASN A 231 3.35 15.18 -7.47
C ASN A 231 3.75 15.19 -8.94
N LEU A 232 3.51 16.30 -9.63
CA LEU A 232 3.94 16.58 -10.99
C LEU A 232 4.94 17.73 -10.99
N ILE A 233 6.08 17.54 -11.65
CA ILE A 233 6.99 18.64 -11.99
C ILE A 233 6.70 19.03 -13.44
N LEU A 234 6.45 20.31 -13.66
CA LEU A 234 6.13 20.87 -14.97
C LEU A 234 7.33 21.65 -15.51
N GLY A 235 7.54 21.58 -16.83
CA GLY A 235 8.40 22.50 -17.57
C GLY A 235 7.72 23.85 -17.85
N ASP A 236 8.45 24.78 -18.47
CA ASP A 236 7.97 26.15 -18.75
C ASP A 236 6.70 26.19 -19.62
N ASP A 237 6.48 25.15 -20.40
CA ASP A 237 5.37 25.01 -21.33
C ASP A 237 4.26 24.08 -20.81
N ASN A 238 4.21 23.80 -19.50
CA ASN A 238 3.31 22.86 -18.83
C ASN A 238 3.47 21.38 -19.24
N THR A 239 4.58 21.01 -19.88
CA THR A 239 4.92 19.59 -20.10
C THR A 239 5.27 18.94 -18.77
N ILE A 240 4.72 17.76 -18.48
CA ILE A 240 5.07 16.97 -17.30
C ILE A 240 6.47 16.38 -17.53
N VAL A 241 7.46 16.87 -16.78
CA VAL A 241 8.85 16.39 -16.88
C VAL A 241 9.15 15.29 -15.86
N GLN A 242 8.39 15.24 -14.77
CA GLN A 242 8.49 14.19 -13.76
C GLN A 242 7.15 14.00 -13.05
N ALA A 243 6.84 12.75 -12.69
CA ALA A 243 5.70 12.39 -11.85
C ALA A 243 6.15 11.39 -10.78
N TYR A 244 5.74 11.61 -9.53
CA TYR A 244 6.09 10.74 -8.41
C TYR A 244 5.05 10.80 -7.30
N TRP A 245 4.95 9.70 -6.54
CA TRP A 245 4.24 9.63 -5.27
C TRP A 245 5.20 10.02 -4.17
N GLU A 246 4.73 10.87 -3.26
CA GLU A 246 5.62 11.45 -2.24
C GLU A 246 6.26 10.43 -1.33
#